data_AF-A0A8W8K5T9-F1
#
_entry.id   AF-A0A8W8K5T9-F1
#
_cell.length_a   1.000
_cell.length_b   1.000
_cell.length_c   1.000
_cell.angle_alpha   90.00
_cell.angle_beta   90.00
_cell.angle_gamma   90.00
#
_symmetry.space_group_name_H-M   'P 1'
#
loop_
_entity.id
_entity.type
_entity.pdbx_description
1 polymer ?
#
loop_
_entity_poly.entity_id
_entity_poly.type
_entity_poly.pdbx_seq_one_letter_code
_entity_poly.pdbx_strand_id
1 'polypeptide(L)'
;MQTTKYNPAVPPFVWTKFPGVYESDVKMYFHGAPVDSTLRYVFGVFDNNMFATAWVTTCLLEAYKYGKAPKPTAQMLDLSINFIMDHRNKNLNYTNSIMAFWPQLYNEKAKGYVSTPVNLLELFNSTYLIDWEPVYKELDKLGLQHVTETIKRLLANREGYKHVFQIPPDFDDTSVNLGLGSLLKDFITDFSSSAALWQSRNSNLSSIFTSLKHYAYKPTTNNTRVNTIDTRTYFYMRRFLEDVNAKKKSLSLVTTWVQDFDDLRAQYYHGIITPSDVNNVDVTVSANALYGITNGILSGLVTTEVLEDPEIQQLYLNTSTMIAFQINTNFSGRPDLALTYYPSVMEFYWFVARTYAQLTRRYRAGSLPHNAMETVMKDLKQALCDTMTKNILKEAVYNTSAMVFFDDFLGNGDRDKDGYPVKYGEDRLFTTSMAINALITTWTYFNDNTGHLHWDENTPADVKKIVTAAVNFLDTYILGEEYKPWNMFFSGSFKGFGTSWSQYPANRNDHINGTQIKIRGMEGVAAESWYDAQLKHLKTPTVFHGYNSDPSYFPYWCSESYTYVTSMLAMSTFNNIADNTDGTTNVHASV
;
A
#
# COMPACT_ATOMS: atom_id res chain seq x y z
N MET A 1 -7.92 13.61 -11.08
CA MET A 1 -9.10 13.55 -12.00
C MET A 1 -9.26 12.13 -12.56
N GLN A 2 -10.39 11.75 -13.19
CA GLN A 2 -10.48 10.50 -13.96
C GLN A 2 -10.21 10.78 -15.44
N THR A 3 -9.37 9.97 -16.09
CA THR A 3 -9.14 10.05 -17.53
C THR A 3 -10.30 9.41 -18.28
N THR A 4 -10.96 10.13 -19.19
CA THR A 4 -12.15 9.62 -19.90
C THR A 4 -11.85 9.10 -21.31
N LYS A 5 -10.68 9.44 -21.86
CA LYS A 5 -10.25 9.07 -23.22
C LYS A 5 -8.75 8.80 -23.24
N TYR A 6 -8.32 8.00 -24.20
CA TYR A 6 -6.90 7.73 -24.40
C TYR A 6 -6.17 8.99 -24.84
N ASN A 7 -5.11 9.35 -24.12
CA ASN A 7 -4.23 10.45 -24.48
C ASN A 7 -2.87 9.87 -24.88
N PRO A 8 -2.42 10.04 -26.13
CA PRO A 8 -1.09 9.58 -26.57
C PRO A 8 0.03 10.45 -25.97
N ALA A 9 1.19 9.85 -25.70
CA ALA A 9 2.35 10.58 -25.17
C ALA A 9 3.06 11.46 -26.20
N VAL A 10 3.61 12.57 -25.70
CA VAL A 10 4.68 13.39 -26.27
C VAL A 10 5.68 13.72 -25.14
N PRO A 11 6.50 12.75 -24.69
CA PRO A 11 7.39 12.94 -23.54
C PRO A 11 8.45 14.02 -23.80
N PRO A 12 8.89 14.78 -22.79
CA PRO A 12 8.42 14.79 -21.40
C PRO A 12 7.21 15.72 -21.15
N PHE A 13 6.59 16.27 -22.20
CA PHE A 13 5.58 17.32 -22.09
C PHE A 13 4.15 16.80 -21.92
N VAL A 14 3.84 15.67 -22.57
CA VAL A 14 2.54 15.01 -22.50
C VAL A 14 2.77 13.54 -22.21
N TRP A 15 2.16 13.04 -21.15
CA TRP A 15 2.25 11.64 -20.76
C TRP A 15 1.10 10.82 -21.33
N THR A 16 1.33 9.53 -21.60
CA THR A 16 0.26 8.62 -21.97
C THR A 16 -0.73 8.50 -20.81
N LYS A 17 -2.03 8.66 -21.07
CA LYS A 17 -3.09 8.40 -20.07
C LYS A 17 -4.12 7.43 -20.66
N PHE A 18 -4.39 6.32 -19.96
CA PHE A 18 -5.40 5.34 -20.39
C PHE A 18 -6.81 5.73 -19.90
N PRO A 19 -7.88 5.45 -20.67
CA PRO A 19 -9.25 5.66 -20.21
C PRO A 19 -9.51 4.88 -18.90
N GLY A 20 -10.23 5.50 -17.97
CA GLY A 20 -10.63 4.91 -16.69
C GLY A 20 -9.65 5.12 -15.53
N VAL A 21 -8.39 5.45 -15.81
CA VAL A 21 -7.38 5.68 -14.76
C VAL A 21 -7.69 6.96 -13.97
N TYR A 22 -7.57 6.89 -12.63
CA TYR A 22 -7.48 8.08 -11.80
C TYR A 22 -6.03 8.54 -11.71
N GLU A 23 -5.83 9.86 -11.76
CA GLU A 23 -4.49 10.43 -11.84
C GLU A 23 -3.63 10.06 -10.63
N SER A 24 -2.41 9.59 -10.94
CA SER A 24 -1.35 9.26 -9.99
C SER A 24 -0.03 9.62 -10.66
N ASP A 25 0.87 10.26 -9.94
CA ASP A 25 2.20 10.61 -10.43
C ASP A 25 3.28 9.88 -9.63
N VAL A 26 4.30 9.39 -10.31
CA VAL A 26 5.57 9.02 -9.70
C VAL A 26 6.38 10.29 -9.52
N LYS A 27 6.73 10.57 -8.27
CA LYS A 27 7.55 11.69 -7.84
C LYS A 27 8.83 11.17 -7.18
N MET A 28 9.79 12.05 -6.99
CA MET A 28 11.00 11.76 -6.23
C MET A 28 10.96 12.53 -4.92
N TYR A 29 11.16 11.84 -3.81
CA TYR A 29 11.19 12.47 -2.51
C TYR A 29 12.56 13.10 -2.26
N PHE A 30 12.76 14.30 -2.80
CA PHE A 30 13.88 15.17 -2.46
C PHE A 30 13.54 15.91 -1.19
N HIS A 31 14.38 15.87 -0.15
CA HIS A 31 14.16 16.65 1.08
C HIS A 31 15.46 17.35 1.47
N GLY A 32 15.34 18.50 2.15
CA GLY A 32 16.49 19.29 2.55
C GLY A 32 16.32 20.77 2.23
N ALA A 33 17.20 21.33 1.41
CA ALA A 33 17.22 22.76 1.14
C ALA A 33 15.98 23.22 0.34
N PRO A 34 15.68 24.52 0.27
CA PRO A 34 14.49 25.02 -0.44
C PRO A 34 14.39 24.57 -1.91
N VAL A 35 15.54 24.36 -2.56
CA VAL A 35 15.64 23.80 -3.91
C VAL A 35 15.17 22.35 -3.99
N ASP A 36 15.49 21.51 -2.99
CA ASP A 36 15.06 20.11 -2.94
C ASP A 36 13.54 20.02 -2.79
N SER A 37 12.98 20.86 -1.91
CA SER A 37 11.53 21.03 -1.79
C SER A 37 10.92 21.45 -3.14
N THR A 38 11.48 22.46 -3.80
CA THR A 38 11.02 22.90 -5.14
C THR A 38 11.05 21.78 -6.18
N LEU A 39 12.07 20.91 -6.16
CA LEU A 39 12.17 19.77 -7.07
C LEU A 39 10.99 18.79 -6.92
N ARG A 40 10.43 18.60 -5.71
CA ARG A 40 9.22 17.78 -5.50
C ARG A 40 7.98 18.37 -6.20
N TYR A 41 7.91 19.70 -6.33
CA TYR A 41 6.81 20.40 -7.00
C TYR A 41 6.90 20.37 -8.51
N VAL A 42 8.11 20.45 -9.07
CA VAL A 42 8.28 20.56 -10.53
C VAL A 42 8.44 19.20 -11.23
N PHE A 43 8.85 18.16 -10.51
CA PHE A 43 9.05 16.84 -11.10
C PHE A 43 7.90 15.88 -10.74
N GLY A 44 7.29 15.29 -11.77
CA GLY A 44 6.29 14.25 -11.65
C GLY A 44 6.08 13.56 -12.99
N VAL A 45 5.94 12.24 -12.97
CA VAL A 45 5.67 11.43 -14.16
C VAL A 45 4.35 10.72 -13.96
N PHE A 46 3.39 10.98 -14.84
CA PHE A 46 2.09 10.32 -14.78
C PHE A 46 2.24 8.81 -14.83
N ASP A 47 1.60 8.09 -13.92
CA ASP A 47 1.64 6.64 -13.86
C ASP A 47 0.27 6.02 -14.14
N ASN A 48 0.27 4.99 -14.97
CA ASN A 48 -0.94 4.24 -15.30
C ASN A 48 -1.01 2.95 -14.48
N ASN A 49 -0.86 3.03 -13.16
CA ASN A 49 -1.05 1.87 -12.28
C ASN A 49 -2.54 1.63 -12.00
N MET A 50 -2.93 0.36 -11.79
CA MET A 50 -4.29 0.05 -11.36
C MET A 50 -4.58 0.43 -9.90
N PHE A 51 -3.55 0.46 -9.07
CA PHE A 51 -3.65 0.57 -7.63
C PHE A 51 -4.42 1.81 -7.17
N ALA A 52 -3.99 3.01 -7.60
CA ALA A 52 -4.66 4.26 -7.26
C ALA A 52 -6.12 4.27 -7.74
N THR A 53 -6.37 3.75 -8.94
CA THR A 53 -7.72 3.66 -9.52
C THR A 53 -8.62 2.73 -8.71
N ALA A 54 -8.09 1.58 -8.26
CA ALA A 54 -8.82 0.62 -7.46
C ALA A 54 -9.19 1.19 -6.08
N TRP A 55 -8.28 1.89 -5.42
CA TRP A 55 -8.55 2.54 -4.14
C TRP A 55 -9.51 3.71 -4.25
N VAL A 56 -9.37 4.55 -5.28
CA VAL A 56 -10.32 5.65 -5.51
C VAL A 56 -11.72 5.10 -5.71
N THR A 57 -11.86 4.07 -6.55
CA THR A 57 -13.14 3.39 -6.81
C THR A 57 -13.72 2.77 -5.53
N THR A 58 -12.88 2.10 -4.75
CA THR A 58 -13.26 1.49 -3.46
C THR A 58 -13.76 2.55 -2.47
N CYS A 59 -13.03 3.65 -2.29
CA CYS A 59 -13.42 4.73 -1.39
C CYS A 59 -14.73 5.39 -1.80
N LEU A 60 -14.95 5.59 -3.11
CA LEU A 60 -16.21 6.14 -3.63
C LEU A 60 -17.41 5.23 -3.28
N LEU A 61 -17.26 3.91 -3.45
CA LEU A 61 -18.30 2.94 -3.10
C LEU A 61 -18.54 2.86 -1.58
N GLU A 62 -17.47 2.88 -0.79
CA GLU A 62 -17.56 2.87 0.68
C GLU A 62 -18.18 4.16 1.23
N ALA A 63 -17.81 5.32 0.68
CA ALA A 63 -18.39 6.61 1.07
C ALA A 63 -19.88 6.66 0.74
N TYR A 64 -20.30 6.11 -0.41
CA TYR A 64 -21.71 5.97 -0.74
C TYR A 64 -22.47 5.09 0.27
N LYS A 65 -21.94 3.90 0.59
CA LYS A 65 -22.62 2.94 1.50
C LYS A 65 -22.64 3.39 2.95
N TYR A 66 -21.46 3.69 3.48
CA TYR A 66 -21.27 3.89 4.91
C TYR A 66 -21.41 5.35 5.30
N GLY A 67 -21.20 6.28 4.37
CA GLY A 67 -21.28 7.72 4.61
C GLY A 67 -22.44 8.43 3.93
N LYS A 68 -23.25 7.74 3.11
CA LYS A 68 -24.31 8.36 2.28
C LYS A 68 -23.79 9.49 1.37
N ALA A 69 -22.53 9.42 0.95
CA ALA A 69 -22.01 10.31 -0.09
C ALA A 69 -22.79 10.12 -1.40
N PRO A 70 -22.71 11.07 -2.35
CA PRO A 70 -23.37 10.92 -3.65
C PRO A 70 -23.01 9.60 -4.36
N LYS A 71 -24.04 8.95 -4.94
CA LYS A 71 -23.87 7.67 -5.66
C LYS A 71 -22.93 7.86 -6.86
N PRO A 72 -21.82 7.10 -6.98
CA PRO A 72 -20.98 7.11 -8.17
C PRO A 72 -21.77 6.72 -9.43
N THR A 73 -21.46 7.31 -10.57
CA THR A 73 -22.14 6.93 -11.81
C THR A 73 -21.64 5.57 -12.32
N ALA A 74 -22.54 4.78 -12.92
CA ALA A 74 -22.16 3.49 -13.52
C ALA A 74 -21.07 3.66 -14.59
N GLN A 75 -21.10 4.76 -15.37
CA GLN A 75 -20.08 5.05 -16.37
C GLN A 75 -18.68 5.23 -15.76
N MET A 76 -18.56 5.95 -14.64
CA MET A 76 -17.28 6.13 -13.95
C MET A 76 -16.73 4.81 -13.42
N LEU A 77 -17.61 3.97 -12.84
CA LEU A 77 -17.26 2.65 -12.34
C LEU A 77 -16.84 1.72 -13.48
N ASP A 78 -17.63 1.64 -14.55
CA ASP A 78 -17.36 0.77 -15.70
C ASP A 78 -16.03 1.14 -16.39
N LEU A 79 -15.72 2.43 -16.52
CA LEU A 79 -14.42 2.88 -17.03
C LEU A 79 -13.27 2.44 -16.13
N SER A 80 -13.40 2.63 -14.81
CA SER A 80 -12.38 2.22 -13.83
C SER A 80 -12.17 0.72 -13.83
N ILE A 81 -13.26 -0.07 -13.85
CA ILE A 81 -13.20 -1.53 -13.87
C ILE A 81 -12.55 -2.01 -15.15
N ASN A 82 -12.91 -1.48 -16.33
CA ASN A 82 -12.25 -1.85 -17.58
C ASN A 82 -10.73 -1.62 -17.52
N PHE A 83 -10.31 -0.45 -17.02
CA PHE A 83 -8.90 -0.14 -16.85
C PHE A 83 -8.18 -1.12 -15.91
N ILE A 84 -8.75 -1.38 -14.73
CA ILE A 84 -8.18 -2.33 -13.76
C ILE A 84 -8.07 -3.72 -14.40
N MET A 85 -9.06 -4.15 -15.19
CA MET A 85 -9.07 -5.49 -15.80
C MET A 85 -8.00 -5.69 -16.88
N ASP A 86 -7.43 -4.62 -17.45
CA ASP A 86 -6.30 -4.71 -18.40
C ASP A 86 -4.96 -5.09 -17.73
N HIS A 87 -4.95 -5.13 -16.38
CA HIS A 87 -3.79 -5.46 -15.55
C HIS A 87 -3.76 -6.92 -15.08
N ARG A 88 -4.70 -7.74 -15.52
CA ARG A 88 -4.70 -9.19 -15.24
C ARG A 88 -3.42 -9.84 -15.75
N ASN A 89 -2.92 -10.86 -15.05
CA ASN A 89 -1.78 -11.65 -15.49
C ASN A 89 -2.07 -12.43 -16.78
N LYS A 90 -1.38 -12.05 -17.85
CA LYS A 90 -1.45 -12.60 -19.22
C LYS A 90 -0.43 -13.72 -19.47
N ASN A 91 0.49 -13.98 -18.53
CA ASN A 91 1.50 -15.04 -18.68
C ASN A 91 1.02 -16.44 -18.26
N LEU A 92 -0.22 -16.57 -17.77
CA LEU A 92 -0.82 -17.86 -17.47
C LEU A 92 -1.65 -18.34 -18.67
N ASN A 93 -1.50 -19.61 -19.02
CA ASN A 93 -2.22 -20.25 -20.12
C ASN A 93 -3.68 -20.64 -19.77
N TYR A 94 -4.17 -20.18 -18.62
CA TYR A 94 -5.53 -20.38 -18.13
C TYR A 94 -6.10 -19.07 -17.58
N THR A 95 -7.42 -18.97 -17.56
CA THR A 95 -8.11 -17.81 -16.96
C THR A 95 -7.80 -17.73 -15.48
N ASN A 96 -7.37 -16.56 -15.01
CA ASN A 96 -6.98 -16.31 -13.63
C ASN A 96 -7.50 -14.95 -13.17
N SER A 97 -7.33 -14.65 -11.89
CA SER A 97 -7.70 -13.37 -11.27
C SER A 97 -6.50 -12.73 -10.56
N ILE A 98 -5.29 -13.07 -10.98
CA ILE A 98 -4.05 -12.48 -10.49
C ILE A 98 -3.81 -11.17 -11.23
N MET A 99 -3.45 -10.13 -10.50
CA MET A 99 -3.30 -8.76 -11.01
C MET A 99 -1.84 -8.29 -10.90
N ALA A 100 -1.43 -7.42 -11.81
CA ALA A 100 -0.14 -6.75 -11.77
C ALA A 100 -0.32 -5.24 -11.56
N PHE A 101 0.64 -4.60 -10.88
CA PHE A 101 0.60 -3.17 -10.61
C PHE A 101 0.51 -2.29 -11.88
N TRP A 102 1.30 -2.62 -12.90
CA TRP A 102 1.29 -1.94 -14.20
C TRP A 102 0.69 -2.78 -15.32
N PRO A 103 0.23 -2.14 -16.41
CA PRO A 103 -0.24 -2.82 -17.60
C PRO A 103 0.82 -3.77 -18.15
N GLN A 104 0.36 -4.95 -18.56
CA GLN A 104 1.21 -5.95 -19.16
C GLN A 104 1.26 -5.79 -20.69
N LEU A 105 2.46 -5.53 -21.22
CA LEU A 105 2.76 -5.41 -22.64
C LEU A 105 3.51 -6.65 -23.12
N TYR A 106 3.15 -7.17 -24.30
CA TYR A 106 3.88 -8.28 -24.90
C TYR A 106 5.27 -7.81 -25.35
N ASN A 107 6.29 -8.53 -24.92
CA ASN A 107 7.68 -8.27 -25.27
C ASN A 107 8.21 -9.42 -26.13
N GLU A 108 8.44 -9.14 -27.41
CA GLU A 108 8.93 -10.13 -28.40
C GLU A 108 10.25 -10.78 -27.99
N LYS A 109 11.17 -10.01 -27.40
CA LYS A 109 12.48 -10.52 -26.95
C LYS A 109 12.33 -11.49 -25.78
N ALA A 110 11.39 -11.20 -24.89
CA ALA A 110 11.06 -12.02 -23.73
C ALA A 110 10.06 -13.16 -24.05
N LYS A 111 9.45 -13.16 -25.24
CA LYS A 111 8.37 -14.08 -25.65
C LYS A 111 7.25 -14.21 -24.60
N GLY A 112 6.92 -13.09 -23.96
CA GLY A 112 5.98 -13.05 -22.83
C GLY A 112 5.53 -11.63 -22.53
N TYR A 113 4.53 -11.52 -21.66
CA TYR A 113 4.02 -10.23 -21.20
C TYR A 113 4.83 -9.71 -20.01
N VAL A 114 5.17 -8.43 -20.00
CA VAL A 114 5.95 -7.80 -18.94
C VAL A 114 5.15 -6.61 -18.40
N SER A 115 5.04 -6.51 -17.07
CA SER A 115 4.41 -5.37 -16.40
C SER A 115 5.44 -4.24 -16.31
N THR A 116 5.12 -3.06 -16.86
CA THR A 116 6.06 -1.93 -16.92
C THR A 116 5.38 -0.56 -16.87
N PRO A 117 6.02 0.46 -16.25
CA PRO A 117 5.52 1.83 -16.24
C PRO A 117 5.86 2.52 -17.57
N VAL A 118 4.89 2.58 -18.49
CA VAL A 118 5.08 3.10 -19.85
C VAL A 118 5.74 4.49 -19.86
N ASN A 119 5.20 5.44 -19.08
CA ASN A 119 5.70 6.82 -19.08
C ASN A 119 7.08 6.97 -18.41
N LEU A 120 7.39 6.20 -17.36
CA LEU A 120 8.73 6.23 -16.75
C LEU A 120 9.79 5.65 -17.69
N LEU A 121 9.47 4.56 -18.40
CA LEU A 121 10.36 4.01 -19.42
C LEU A 121 10.57 4.98 -20.57
N GLU A 122 9.51 5.65 -21.03
CA GLU A 122 9.59 6.70 -22.04
C GLU A 122 10.43 7.90 -21.60
N LEU A 123 10.29 8.35 -20.34
CA LEU A 123 11.15 9.38 -19.76
C LEU A 123 12.62 8.95 -19.81
N PHE A 124 12.95 7.74 -19.34
CA PHE A 124 14.33 7.27 -19.39
C PHE A 124 14.85 7.17 -20.83
N ASN A 125 14.02 6.74 -21.78
CA ASN A 125 14.42 6.67 -23.19
C ASN A 125 14.64 8.06 -23.79
N SER A 126 13.84 9.07 -23.42
CA SER A 126 14.01 10.44 -23.92
C SER A 126 15.31 11.10 -23.41
N THR A 127 15.83 10.66 -22.26
CA THR A 127 17.13 11.16 -21.76
C THR A 127 18.30 10.88 -22.69
N TYR A 128 18.21 9.89 -23.58
CA TYR A 128 19.23 9.62 -24.61
C TYR A 128 19.28 10.67 -25.72
N LEU A 129 18.23 11.48 -25.87
CA LEU A 129 18.12 12.51 -26.89
C LEU A 129 18.69 13.86 -26.45
N ILE A 130 19.04 13.98 -25.17
CA ILE A 130 19.50 15.23 -24.56
C ILE A 130 21.03 15.16 -24.42
N ASP A 131 21.72 16.18 -24.95
CA ASP A 131 23.10 16.45 -24.53
C ASP A 131 23.07 17.12 -23.16
N TRP A 132 23.46 16.37 -22.13
CA TRP A 132 23.38 16.81 -20.74
C TRP A 132 24.53 17.73 -20.32
N GLU A 133 25.65 17.75 -21.05
CA GLU A 133 26.81 18.56 -20.68
C GLU A 133 26.51 20.08 -20.62
N PRO A 134 25.80 20.67 -21.59
CA PRO A 134 25.32 22.05 -21.47
C PRO A 134 24.38 22.24 -20.28
N VAL A 135 23.47 21.29 -20.01
CA VAL A 135 22.50 21.36 -18.91
C VAL A 135 23.23 21.40 -17.56
N TYR A 136 24.21 20.52 -17.36
CA TYR A 136 25.03 20.50 -16.15
C TYR A 136 25.77 21.83 -15.95
N LYS A 137 26.38 22.38 -17.01
CA LYS A 137 27.09 23.66 -16.94
C LYS A 137 26.17 24.81 -16.54
N GLU A 138 24.95 24.86 -17.08
CA GLU A 138 24.00 25.91 -16.72
C GLU A 138 23.48 25.75 -15.28
N LEU A 139 23.15 24.53 -14.85
CA LEU A 139 22.75 24.26 -13.46
C LEU A 139 23.88 24.64 -12.48
N ASP A 140 25.12 24.27 -12.79
CA ASP A 140 26.28 24.59 -11.96
C ASP A 140 26.53 26.10 -11.88
N LYS A 141 26.35 26.85 -12.98
CA LYS A 141 26.42 28.33 -12.98
C LYS A 141 25.34 28.96 -12.09
N LEU A 142 24.17 28.34 -11.98
CA LEU A 142 23.08 28.77 -11.11
C LEU A 142 23.27 28.35 -9.63
N GLY A 143 24.38 27.68 -9.29
CA GLY A 143 24.63 27.19 -7.94
C GLY A 143 23.87 25.90 -7.60
N LEU A 144 23.43 25.15 -8.62
CA LEU A 144 22.62 23.93 -8.47
C LEU A 144 23.46 22.65 -8.63
N GLN A 145 24.72 22.66 -8.19
CA GLN A 145 25.64 21.53 -8.38
C GLN A 145 25.11 20.22 -7.77
N HIS A 146 24.41 20.29 -6.63
CA HIS A 146 23.79 19.12 -6.01
C HIS A 146 22.68 18.50 -6.87
N VAL A 147 21.93 19.31 -7.63
CA VAL A 147 20.93 18.84 -8.60
C VAL A 147 21.64 18.17 -9.77
N THR A 148 22.71 18.78 -10.28
CA THR A 148 23.57 18.20 -11.32
C THR A 148 24.06 16.80 -10.92
N GLU A 149 24.61 16.65 -9.72
CA GLU A 149 25.09 15.35 -9.22
C GLU A 149 23.96 14.32 -9.04
N THR A 150 22.78 14.77 -8.63
CA THR A 150 21.58 13.93 -8.56
C THR A 150 21.16 13.42 -9.95
N ILE A 151 21.11 14.29 -10.96
CA ILE A 151 20.78 13.90 -12.33
C ILE A 151 21.82 12.91 -12.86
N LYS A 152 23.13 13.20 -12.69
CA LYS A 152 24.21 12.29 -13.09
C LYS A 152 24.03 10.91 -12.45
N ARG A 153 23.72 10.84 -11.16
CA ARG A 153 23.48 9.57 -10.45
C ARG A 153 22.26 8.82 -10.99
N LEU A 154 21.16 9.51 -11.28
CA LEU A 154 19.98 8.89 -11.87
C LEU A 154 20.27 8.34 -13.27
N LEU A 155 20.95 9.11 -14.11
CA LEU A 155 21.30 8.71 -15.48
C LEU A 155 22.35 7.58 -15.52
N ALA A 156 23.31 7.58 -14.61
CA ALA A 156 24.29 6.50 -14.48
C ALA A 156 23.62 5.16 -14.12
N ASN A 157 22.51 5.20 -13.37
CA ASN A 157 21.78 4.01 -12.94
C ASN A 157 20.53 3.70 -13.79
N ARG A 158 20.30 4.41 -14.91
CA ARG A 158 19.07 4.31 -15.72
C ARG A 158 18.73 2.89 -16.17
N GLU A 159 19.71 2.10 -16.59
CA GLU A 159 19.46 0.73 -17.04
C GLU A 159 19.11 -0.19 -15.87
N GLY A 160 19.67 0.07 -14.68
CA GLY A 160 19.25 -0.58 -13.44
C GLY A 160 17.79 -0.26 -13.10
N TYR A 161 17.38 1.01 -13.19
CA TYR A 161 15.99 1.43 -12.98
C TYR A 161 15.02 0.78 -13.98
N LYS A 162 15.37 0.80 -15.28
CA LYS A 162 14.57 0.15 -16.33
C LYS A 162 14.39 -1.35 -16.09
N HIS A 163 15.42 -2.01 -15.54
CA HIS A 163 15.34 -3.43 -15.21
C HIS A 163 14.43 -3.71 -14.01
N VAL A 164 14.54 -2.95 -12.91
CA VAL A 164 13.69 -3.16 -11.71
C VAL A 164 12.23 -2.74 -11.90
N PHE A 165 11.91 -2.02 -12.98
CA PHE A 165 10.55 -1.69 -13.37
C PHE A 165 9.83 -2.79 -14.15
N GLN A 166 10.45 -3.96 -14.28
CA GLN A 166 9.86 -5.15 -14.88
C GLN A 166 9.49 -6.13 -13.75
N ILE A 167 8.38 -5.85 -13.08
CA ILE A 167 7.98 -6.56 -11.86
C ILE A 167 6.99 -7.70 -12.16
N PRO A 168 6.98 -8.78 -11.34
CA PRO A 168 5.94 -9.79 -11.42
C PRO A 168 4.60 -9.25 -10.90
N PRO A 169 3.49 -9.95 -11.16
CA PRO A 169 2.23 -9.74 -10.43
C PRO A 169 2.42 -9.89 -8.92
N ASP A 170 1.52 -9.31 -8.12
CA ASP A 170 1.62 -9.31 -6.66
C ASP A 170 0.27 -9.59 -5.98
N PHE A 171 0.33 -9.91 -4.69
CA PHE A 171 -0.85 -10.15 -3.86
C PHE A 171 -1.50 -8.87 -3.37
N ASP A 172 -0.90 -7.71 -3.60
CA ASP A 172 -1.44 -6.44 -3.18
C ASP A 172 -2.58 -6.02 -4.10
N ASP A 173 -2.27 -5.79 -5.38
CA ASP A 173 -3.22 -5.47 -6.43
C ASP A 173 -4.27 -6.59 -6.61
N THR A 174 -3.84 -7.85 -6.48
CA THR A 174 -4.75 -9.00 -6.55
C THR A 174 -5.79 -8.95 -5.43
N SER A 175 -5.39 -8.62 -4.21
CA SER A 175 -6.28 -8.61 -3.06
C SER A 175 -7.15 -7.36 -2.99
N VAL A 176 -6.61 -6.22 -3.41
CA VAL A 176 -7.39 -4.98 -3.60
C VAL A 176 -8.49 -5.21 -4.64
N ASN A 177 -8.17 -5.86 -5.77
CA ASN A 177 -9.16 -6.22 -6.78
C ASN A 177 -10.22 -7.20 -6.25
N LEU A 178 -9.84 -8.19 -5.45
CA LEU A 178 -10.80 -9.10 -4.79
C LEU A 178 -11.71 -8.35 -3.80
N GLY A 179 -11.15 -7.40 -3.06
CA GLY A 179 -11.90 -6.51 -2.17
C GLY A 179 -12.91 -5.64 -2.94
N LEU A 180 -12.51 -5.05 -4.08
CA LEU A 180 -13.41 -4.30 -4.96
C LEU A 180 -14.55 -5.18 -5.49
N GLY A 181 -14.24 -6.41 -5.95
CA GLY A 181 -15.25 -7.37 -6.38
C GLY A 181 -16.26 -7.68 -5.27
N SER A 182 -15.79 -7.79 -4.02
CA SER A 182 -16.64 -8.06 -2.85
C SER A 182 -17.59 -6.89 -2.57
N LEU A 183 -17.11 -5.66 -2.69
CA LEU A 183 -17.96 -4.48 -2.61
C LEU A 183 -19.00 -4.46 -3.74
N LEU A 184 -18.59 -4.64 -5.00
CA LEU A 184 -19.52 -4.69 -6.13
C LEU A 184 -20.59 -5.78 -5.97
N LYS A 185 -20.22 -6.92 -5.36
CA LYS A 185 -21.16 -7.98 -5.01
C LYS A 185 -22.19 -7.53 -3.97
N ASP A 186 -21.76 -6.85 -2.91
CA ASP A 186 -22.64 -6.24 -1.92
C ASP A 186 -23.60 -5.21 -2.54
N PHE A 187 -23.16 -4.51 -3.60
CA PHE A 187 -23.93 -3.48 -4.31
C PHE A 187 -24.56 -3.95 -5.62
N ILE A 188 -24.77 -5.25 -5.81
CA ILE A 188 -25.22 -5.77 -7.10
C ILE A 188 -26.56 -5.17 -7.56
N THR A 189 -27.40 -4.72 -6.61
CA THR A 189 -28.66 -4.03 -6.91
C THR A 189 -28.45 -2.62 -7.47
N ASP A 190 -27.41 -1.92 -6.99
CA ASP A 190 -27.12 -0.54 -7.34
C ASP A 190 -26.22 -0.39 -8.57
N PHE A 191 -25.32 -1.35 -8.77
CA PHE A 191 -24.28 -1.34 -9.80
C PHE A 191 -24.20 -2.69 -10.53
N SER A 192 -25.34 -3.20 -10.98
CA SER A 192 -25.44 -4.52 -11.62
C SER A 192 -24.56 -4.67 -12.86
N SER A 193 -24.46 -3.63 -13.71
CA SER A 193 -23.60 -3.62 -14.91
C SER A 193 -22.12 -3.71 -14.53
N SER A 194 -21.69 -2.88 -13.58
CA SER A 194 -20.31 -2.84 -13.09
C SER A 194 -19.90 -4.15 -12.41
N ALA A 195 -20.79 -4.71 -11.59
CA ALA A 195 -20.59 -6.01 -10.96
C ALA A 195 -20.47 -7.15 -12.00
N ALA A 196 -21.35 -7.17 -13.01
CA ALA A 196 -21.28 -8.14 -14.09
C ALA A 196 -20.01 -8.00 -14.93
N LEU A 197 -19.59 -6.76 -15.21
CA LEU A 197 -18.35 -6.47 -15.92
C LEU A 197 -17.14 -7.01 -15.16
N TRP A 198 -17.03 -6.70 -13.86
CA TRP A 198 -15.94 -7.20 -13.02
C TRP A 198 -15.93 -8.74 -12.97
N GLN A 199 -17.09 -9.37 -12.77
CA GLN A 199 -17.23 -10.83 -12.68
C GLN A 199 -16.83 -11.52 -14.00
N SER A 200 -17.19 -10.94 -15.15
CA SER A 200 -16.85 -11.50 -16.47
C SER A 200 -15.34 -11.60 -16.72
N ARG A 201 -14.56 -10.73 -16.06
CA ARG A 201 -13.11 -10.65 -16.20
C ARG A 201 -12.36 -11.38 -15.08
N ASN A 202 -13.03 -11.68 -13.96
CA ASN A 202 -12.53 -12.44 -12.81
C ASN A 202 -13.24 -13.79 -12.65
N SER A 203 -13.36 -14.56 -13.72
CA SER A 203 -14.13 -15.81 -13.71
C SER A 203 -13.45 -16.98 -13.00
N ASN A 204 -12.19 -16.84 -12.57
CA ASN A 204 -11.46 -17.88 -11.82
C ASN A 204 -10.81 -17.33 -10.53
N LEU A 205 -11.64 -17.05 -9.53
CA LEU A 205 -11.17 -16.61 -8.21
C LEU A 205 -10.35 -17.66 -7.47
N SER A 206 -10.53 -18.96 -7.77
CA SER A 206 -9.75 -20.05 -7.16
C SER A 206 -8.24 -19.94 -7.43
N SER A 207 -7.85 -19.28 -8.53
CA SER A 207 -6.45 -19.02 -8.87
C SER A 207 -5.73 -18.14 -7.84
N ILE A 208 -6.45 -17.25 -7.15
CA ILE A 208 -5.90 -16.39 -6.09
C ILE A 208 -5.44 -17.25 -4.92
N PHE A 209 -6.32 -18.10 -4.40
CA PHE A 209 -6.02 -18.98 -3.26
C PHE A 209 -4.98 -20.04 -3.60
N THR A 210 -5.02 -20.58 -4.83
CA THR A 210 -3.98 -21.48 -5.32
C THR A 210 -2.60 -20.81 -5.30
N SER A 211 -2.53 -19.56 -5.77
CA SER A 211 -1.29 -18.78 -5.76
C SER A 211 -0.85 -18.44 -4.33
N LEU A 212 -1.76 -18.00 -3.46
CA LEU A 212 -1.45 -17.71 -2.06
C LEU A 212 -0.76 -18.89 -1.37
N LYS A 213 -1.28 -20.12 -1.54
CA LYS A 213 -0.63 -21.33 -0.99
C LYS A 213 0.76 -21.59 -1.58
N HIS A 214 0.89 -21.38 -2.88
CA HIS A 214 2.11 -21.68 -3.62
C HIS A 214 3.27 -20.78 -3.20
N TYR A 215 3.01 -19.48 -3.08
CA TYR A 215 4.03 -18.45 -2.87
C TYR A 215 4.20 -18.01 -1.41
N ALA A 216 3.39 -18.54 -0.49
CA ALA A 216 3.45 -18.18 0.92
C ALA A 216 4.83 -18.48 1.55
N TYR A 217 5.26 -17.58 2.43
CA TYR A 217 6.48 -17.76 3.22
C TYR A 217 6.26 -18.75 4.35
N LYS A 218 7.05 -19.83 4.38
CA LYS A 218 6.94 -20.96 5.32
C LYS A 218 8.31 -21.30 5.95
N PRO A 219 8.82 -20.47 6.90
CA PRO A 219 10.17 -20.60 7.45
C PRO A 219 10.41 -21.86 8.28
N THR A 220 9.36 -22.47 8.81
CA THR A 220 9.47 -23.68 9.65
C THR A 220 9.54 -24.96 8.82
N THR A 221 9.61 -24.85 7.50
CA THR A 221 9.69 -25.99 6.58
C THR A 221 11.10 -26.16 6.01
N ASN A 222 11.41 -27.36 5.55
CA ASN A 222 12.67 -27.64 4.83
C ASN A 222 12.57 -27.31 3.32
N ASN A 223 11.47 -26.71 2.86
CA ASN A 223 11.30 -26.37 1.45
C ASN A 223 12.00 -25.03 1.15
N THR A 224 13.17 -25.13 0.53
CA THR A 224 14.01 -23.98 0.16
C THR A 224 13.38 -23.03 -0.85
N ARG A 225 12.24 -23.39 -1.48
CA ARG A 225 11.48 -22.48 -2.35
C ARG A 225 10.72 -21.41 -1.56
N VAL A 226 10.26 -21.75 -0.36
CA VAL A 226 9.30 -20.94 0.41
C VAL A 226 9.78 -20.60 1.82
N ASN A 227 10.89 -21.16 2.28
CA ASN A 227 11.44 -20.88 3.61
C ASN A 227 12.50 -19.75 3.62
N THR A 228 12.75 -19.10 2.49
CA THR A 228 13.74 -18.00 2.35
C THR A 228 13.02 -16.69 2.09
N ILE A 229 13.45 -15.62 2.75
CA ILE A 229 12.83 -14.29 2.64
C ILE A 229 13.87 -13.16 2.59
N ASP A 230 13.47 -11.98 2.12
CA ASP A 230 14.25 -10.76 2.17
C ASP A 230 14.78 -10.49 3.59
N THR A 231 16.06 -10.16 3.66
CA THR A 231 16.78 -9.93 4.93
C THR A 231 16.19 -8.83 5.81
N ARG A 232 15.54 -7.81 5.22
CA ARG A 232 14.84 -6.73 5.91
C ARG A 232 13.54 -7.23 6.52
N THR A 233 12.81 -8.06 5.77
CA THR A 233 11.61 -8.75 6.26
C THR A 233 11.94 -9.59 7.48
N TYR A 234 13.00 -10.40 7.40
CA TYR A 234 13.44 -11.20 8.54
C TYR A 234 13.80 -10.31 9.74
N PHE A 235 14.49 -9.18 9.53
CA PHE A 235 14.89 -8.28 10.60
C PHE A 235 13.69 -7.76 11.41
N TYR A 236 12.70 -7.16 10.76
CA TYR A 236 11.55 -6.58 11.48
C TYR A 236 10.63 -7.66 12.07
N MET A 237 10.60 -8.86 11.47
CA MET A 237 9.80 -9.98 11.97
C MET A 237 10.54 -10.89 12.96
N ARG A 238 11.82 -10.66 13.23
CA ARG A 238 12.69 -11.64 13.92
C ARG A 238 12.06 -12.18 15.21
N ARG A 239 11.60 -11.30 16.08
CA ARG A 239 11.00 -11.68 17.38
C ARG A 239 9.71 -12.48 17.22
N PHE A 240 8.91 -12.18 16.21
CA PHE A 240 7.72 -12.96 15.88
C PHE A 240 8.09 -14.37 15.40
N LEU A 241 9.10 -14.48 14.53
CA LEU A 241 9.59 -15.77 14.02
C LEU A 241 10.21 -16.62 15.14
N GLU A 242 10.98 -16.01 16.04
CA GLU A 242 11.58 -16.65 17.22
C GLU A 242 10.50 -17.20 18.16
N ASP A 243 9.45 -16.43 18.45
CA ASP A 243 8.32 -16.87 19.30
C ASP A 243 7.57 -18.07 18.69
N VAL A 244 7.28 -18.00 17.38
CA VAL A 244 6.62 -19.08 16.65
C VAL A 244 7.46 -20.36 16.66
N ASN A 245 8.77 -20.23 16.40
CA ASN A 245 9.71 -21.34 16.42
C ASN A 245 9.87 -21.96 17.82
N ALA A 246 9.99 -21.13 18.86
CA ALA A 246 10.08 -21.58 20.25
C ALA A 246 8.82 -22.36 20.68
N LYS A 247 7.64 -21.95 20.20
CA LYS A 247 6.36 -22.64 20.40
C LYS A 247 6.16 -23.84 19.49
N LYS A 248 7.12 -24.16 18.61
CA LYS A 248 7.05 -25.24 17.61
C LYS A 248 5.77 -25.18 16.76
N LYS A 249 5.32 -23.96 16.45
CA LYS A 249 4.14 -23.75 15.60
C LYS A 249 4.57 -23.65 14.13
N SER A 250 3.78 -24.22 13.23
CA SER A 250 3.95 -23.99 11.80
C SER A 250 3.51 -22.57 11.43
N LEU A 251 4.20 -21.99 10.45
CA LEU A 251 3.95 -20.64 9.97
C LEU A 251 3.74 -20.63 8.46
N SER A 252 2.71 -19.94 8.00
CA SER A 252 2.51 -19.57 6.60
C SER A 252 2.09 -18.12 6.53
N LEU A 253 2.80 -17.29 5.77
CA LEU A 253 2.51 -15.86 5.64
C LEU A 253 2.32 -15.47 4.18
N VAL A 254 1.43 -14.49 3.95
CA VAL A 254 1.31 -13.82 2.65
C VAL A 254 2.63 -13.13 2.32
N THR A 255 3.14 -13.39 1.13
CA THR A 255 4.27 -12.65 0.55
C THR A 255 3.75 -11.55 -0.39
N THR A 256 4.62 -10.65 -0.83
CA THR A 256 4.21 -9.60 -1.76
C THR A 256 4.05 -10.14 -3.18
N TRP A 257 5.06 -10.81 -3.71
CA TRP A 257 5.13 -11.12 -5.14
C TRP A 257 4.59 -12.50 -5.47
N VAL A 258 3.93 -12.64 -6.62
CA VAL A 258 3.50 -13.93 -7.21
C VAL A 258 4.67 -14.51 -8.01
N GLN A 259 5.77 -14.78 -7.31
CA GLN A 259 6.99 -15.35 -7.88
C GLN A 259 7.79 -16.04 -6.76
N ASP A 260 8.33 -17.22 -7.05
CA ASP A 260 9.35 -17.88 -6.22
C ASP A 260 10.66 -18.10 -6.99
N PHE A 261 11.60 -18.86 -6.45
CA PHE A 261 12.90 -19.08 -7.10
C PHE A 261 12.84 -19.91 -8.39
N ASP A 262 11.87 -20.81 -8.53
CA ASP A 262 11.72 -21.57 -9.77
C ASP A 262 11.12 -20.69 -10.86
N ASP A 263 10.13 -19.85 -10.52
CA ASP A 263 9.59 -18.85 -11.44
C ASP A 263 10.63 -17.79 -11.81
N LEU A 264 11.38 -17.28 -10.84
CA LEU A 264 12.46 -16.33 -11.06
C LEU A 264 13.50 -16.92 -12.03
N ARG A 265 13.88 -18.19 -11.87
CA ARG A 265 14.80 -18.87 -12.81
C ARG A 265 14.25 -18.85 -14.24
N ALA A 266 12.96 -19.12 -14.41
CA ALA A 266 12.31 -19.18 -15.71
C ALA A 266 12.10 -17.78 -16.33
N GLN A 267 11.86 -16.76 -15.50
CA GLN A 267 11.42 -15.44 -15.92
C GLN A 267 12.52 -14.38 -15.92
N TYR A 268 13.66 -14.63 -15.28
CA TYR A 268 14.78 -13.68 -15.20
C TYR A 268 15.26 -13.20 -16.58
N TYR A 269 15.42 -14.12 -17.54
CA TYR A 269 15.82 -13.78 -18.90
C TYR A 269 14.73 -13.07 -19.72
N HIS A 270 13.50 -13.08 -19.21
CA HIS A 270 12.38 -12.30 -19.73
C HIS A 270 12.29 -10.91 -19.08
N GLY A 271 13.19 -10.62 -18.13
CA GLY A 271 13.26 -9.35 -17.43
C GLY A 271 12.33 -9.24 -16.22
N ILE A 272 11.47 -10.23 -15.96
CA ILE A 272 10.50 -10.18 -14.86
C ILE A 272 11.18 -10.65 -13.57
N ILE A 273 11.45 -9.71 -12.68
CA ILE A 273 12.20 -9.97 -11.45
C ILE A 273 11.52 -9.39 -10.22
N THR A 274 11.47 -10.19 -9.16
CA THR A 274 11.17 -9.68 -7.82
C THR A 274 12.28 -8.71 -7.39
N PRO A 275 11.97 -7.52 -6.85
CA PRO A 275 12.99 -6.63 -6.31
C PRO A 275 13.91 -7.34 -5.30
N SER A 276 15.22 -7.31 -5.55
CA SER A 276 16.27 -8.02 -4.77
C SER A 276 16.32 -9.54 -4.95
N ASP A 277 15.66 -10.08 -5.97
CA ASP A 277 15.64 -11.50 -6.35
C ASP A 277 15.09 -12.45 -5.28
N VAL A 278 14.51 -11.92 -4.20
CA VAL A 278 13.94 -12.66 -3.07
C VAL A 278 12.63 -12.00 -2.66
N ASN A 279 11.61 -12.81 -2.41
CA ASN A 279 10.31 -12.31 -1.98
C ASN A 279 10.38 -11.67 -0.59
N ASN A 280 9.40 -10.84 -0.27
CA ASN A 280 9.29 -10.15 1.01
C ASN A 280 7.88 -10.29 1.59
N VAL A 281 7.74 -10.00 2.88
CA VAL A 281 6.45 -9.84 3.54
C VAL A 281 6.33 -8.36 3.91
N ASP A 282 5.45 -7.67 3.22
CA ASP A 282 4.99 -6.33 3.59
C ASP A 282 3.69 -6.47 4.41
N VAL A 283 3.63 -5.77 5.55
CA VAL A 283 2.51 -5.90 6.50
C VAL A 283 1.22 -5.28 5.94
N THR A 284 1.32 -4.27 5.07
CA THR A 284 0.19 -3.69 4.36
C THR A 284 -0.35 -4.63 3.28
N VAL A 285 0.53 -5.25 2.49
CA VAL A 285 0.11 -6.27 1.50
C VAL A 285 -0.62 -7.42 2.21
N SER A 286 -0.09 -7.83 3.36
CA SER A 286 -0.72 -8.81 4.25
C SER A 286 -2.11 -8.36 4.73
N ALA A 287 -2.30 -7.08 5.06
CA ALA A 287 -3.59 -6.53 5.47
C ALA A 287 -4.61 -6.52 4.31
N ASN A 288 -4.16 -6.17 3.09
CA ASN A 288 -5.01 -6.20 1.90
C ASN A 288 -5.42 -7.63 1.53
N ALA A 289 -4.51 -8.59 1.63
CA ALA A 289 -4.82 -10.01 1.44
C ALA A 289 -5.82 -10.53 2.48
N LEU A 290 -5.61 -10.20 3.76
CA LEU A 290 -6.55 -10.55 4.82
C LEU A 290 -7.95 -9.97 4.55
N TYR A 291 -8.02 -8.71 4.11
CA TYR A 291 -9.28 -8.06 3.74
C TYR A 291 -9.95 -8.73 2.53
N GLY A 292 -9.20 -8.99 1.46
CA GLY A 292 -9.71 -9.63 0.25
C GLY A 292 -10.31 -11.02 0.53
N ILE A 293 -9.62 -11.85 1.32
CA ILE A 293 -10.13 -13.17 1.76
C ILE A 293 -11.40 -13.00 2.60
N THR A 294 -11.34 -12.13 3.62
CA THR A 294 -12.45 -11.88 4.55
C THR A 294 -13.71 -11.45 3.80
N ASN A 295 -13.61 -10.38 3.02
CA ASN A 295 -14.75 -9.80 2.34
C ASN A 295 -15.23 -10.64 1.16
N GLY A 296 -14.34 -11.37 0.50
CA GLY A 296 -14.73 -12.35 -0.50
C GLY A 296 -15.71 -13.37 0.08
N ILE A 297 -15.42 -13.87 1.28
CA ILE A 297 -16.29 -14.82 1.99
C ILE A 297 -17.55 -14.14 2.52
N LEU A 298 -17.43 -12.99 3.18
CA LEU A 298 -18.57 -12.32 3.82
C LEU A 298 -19.63 -11.83 2.83
N SER A 299 -19.22 -11.38 1.64
CA SER A 299 -20.11 -10.97 0.55
C SER A 299 -20.71 -12.15 -0.23
N GLY A 300 -20.22 -13.37 0.01
CA GLY A 300 -20.56 -14.56 -0.79
C GLY A 300 -20.00 -14.52 -2.21
N LEU A 301 -19.01 -13.67 -2.48
CA LEU A 301 -18.26 -13.68 -3.74
C LEU A 301 -17.42 -14.96 -3.87
N VAL A 302 -16.91 -15.44 -2.74
CA VAL A 302 -16.15 -16.69 -2.59
C VAL A 302 -16.83 -17.56 -1.53
N THR A 303 -16.80 -18.87 -1.71
CA THR A 303 -17.39 -19.81 -0.75
C THR A 303 -16.53 -19.91 0.52
N THR A 304 -17.17 -20.27 1.64
CA THR A 304 -16.51 -20.50 2.92
C THR A 304 -15.54 -21.69 2.88
N GLU A 305 -15.69 -22.60 1.91
CA GLU A 305 -14.81 -23.75 1.66
C GLU A 305 -13.34 -23.37 1.50
N VAL A 306 -13.04 -22.13 1.10
CA VAL A 306 -11.67 -21.61 1.06
C VAL A 306 -10.97 -21.70 2.43
N LEU A 307 -11.69 -21.53 3.54
CA LEU A 307 -11.14 -21.67 4.89
C LEU A 307 -11.22 -23.10 5.45
N GLU A 308 -11.82 -24.04 4.71
CA GLU A 308 -11.76 -25.47 5.00
C GLU A 308 -10.45 -26.09 4.47
N ASP A 309 -9.78 -25.42 3.53
CA ASP A 309 -8.41 -25.73 3.14
C ASP A 309 -7.44 -25.39 4.30
N PRO A 310 -6.77 -26.38 4.91
CA PRO A 310 -5.95 -26.14 6.09
C PRO A 310 -4.78 -25.18 5.84
N GLU A 311 -4.22 -25.15 4.63
CA GLU A 311 -3.10 -24.26 4.32
C GLU A 311 -3.56 -22.80 4.19
N ILE A 312 -4.72 -22.56 3.58
CA ILE A 312 -5.31 -21.21 3.52
C ILE A 312 -5.75 -20.75 4.90
N GLN A 313 -6.42 -21.63 5.67
CA GLN A 313 -6.84 -21.31 7.02
C GLN A 313 -5.64 -20.93 7.91
N GLN A 314 -4.56 -21.72 7.84
CA GLN A 314 -3.33 -21.43 8.56
C GLN A 314 -2.73 -20.09 8.13
N LEU A 315 -2.62 -19.84 6.82
CA LEU A 315 -2.11 -18.58 6.28
C LEU A 315 -2.94 -17.37 6.76
N TYR A 316 -4.26 -17.48 6.75
CA TYR A 316 -5.19 -16.43 7.20
C TYR A 316 -5.01 -16.11 8.70
N LEU A 317 -4.90 -17.15 9.55
CA LEU A 317 -4.68 -17.00 10.99
C LEU A 317 -3.27 -16.48 11.32
N ASN A 318 -2.23 -17.00 10.67
CA ASN A 318 -0.87 -16.55 10.91
C ASN A 318 -0.65 -15.11 10.46
N THR A 319 -1.21 -14.73 9.32
CA THR A 319 -1.07 -13.37 8.76
C THR A 319 -1.74 -12.33 9.67
N SER A 320 -2.95 -12.61 10.16
CA SER A 320 -3.62 -11.73 11.15
C SER A 320 -2.87 -11.64 12.48
N THR A 321 -2.34 -12.77 12.99
CA THR A 321 -1.50 -12.77 14.20
C THR A 321 -0.24 -11.91 14.00
N MET A 322 0.40 -12.01 12.83
CA MET A 322 1.58 -11.21 12.48
C MET A 322 1.22 -9.71 12.43
N ILE A 323 0.12 -9.34 11.77
CA ILE A 323 -0.38 -7.95 11.73
C ILE A 323 -0.59 -7.41 13.14
N ALA A 324 -1.31 -8.16 13.99
CA ALA A 324 -1.55 -7.76 15.38
C ALA A 324 -0.25 -7.60 16.18
N PHE A 325 0.72 -8.50 15.98
CA PHE A 325 2.05 -8.40 16.59
C PHE A 325 2.76 -7.11 16.16
N GLN A 326 2.75 -6.78 14.87
CA GLN A 326 3.44 -5.60 14.36
C GLN A 326 2.78 -4.30 14.87
N ILE A 327 1.46 -4.23 14.96
CA ILE A 327 0.77 -3.09 15.60
C ILE A 327 1.21 -2.96 17.06
N ASN A 328 1.15 -4.05 17.82
CA ASN A 328 1.44 -4.06 19.26
C ASN A 328 2.91 -3.79 19.62
N THR A 329 3.82 -3.99 18.68
CA THR A 329 5.27 -3.78 18.87
C THR A 329 5.78 -2.55 18.13
N ASN A 330 4.89 -1.70 17.60
CA ASN A 330 5.23 -0.56 16.78
C ASN A 330 6.20 -0.94 15.64
N PHE A 331 5.84 -1.99 14.89
CA PHE A 331 6.62 -2.53 13.77
C PHE A 331 8.04 -2.92 14.15
N SER A 332 8.23 -3.41 15.38
CA SER A 332 9.54 -3.64 15.99
C SER A 332 10.49 -2.43 15.92
N GLY A 333 9.93 -1.22 15.92
CA GLY A 333 10.66 0.04 15.78
C GLY A 333 11.16 0.35 14.37
N ARG A 334 10.76 -0.43 13.35
CA ARG A 334 11.18 -0.29 11.95
C ARG A 334 9.99 -0.26 10.97
N PRO A 335 9.11 0.74 11.07
CA PRO A 335 7.98 0.88 10.14
C PRO A 335 8.44 1.03 8.69
N ASP A 336 9.63 1.61 8.45
CA ASP A 336 10.26 1.76 7.13
C ASP A 336 10.61 0.43 6.45
N LEU A 337 10.78 -0.65 7.22
CA LEU A 337 10.99 -2.00 6.72
C LEU A 337 9.70 -2.83 6.71
N ALA A 338 8.88 -2.71 7.76
CA ALA A 338 7.63 -3.47 7.86
C ALA A 338 6.61 -3.06 6.80
N LEU A 339 6.54 -1.76 6.53
CA LEU A 339 5.72 -1.14 5.49
C LEU A 339 6.61 -0.79 4.30
N THR A 340 7.23 -1.85 3.73
CA THR A 340 8.23 -1.75 2.66
C THR A 340 7.75 -0.86 1.50
N TYR A 341 6.48 -0.90 1.14
CA TYR A 341 5.92 -0.10 0.06
C TYR A 341 4.99 1.02 0.52
N TYR A 342 4.54 1.03 1.78
CA TYR A 342 3.50 1.92 2.32
C TYR A 342 3.98 2.78 3.49
N PRO A 343 4.60 3.93 3.22
CA PRO A 343 5.34 4.58 4.30
C PRO A 343 4.43 5.15 5.39
N SER A 344 3.14 5.35 5.09
CA SER A 344 2.16 5.80 6.06
C SER A 344 1.62 4.70 6.96
N VAL A 345 1.88 4.86 8.26
CA VAL A 345 1.33 4.01 9.30
C VAL A 345 -0.19 4.21 9.44
N MET A 346 -0.69 5.42 9.21
CA MET A 346 -2.12 5.74 9.31
C MET A 346 -2.94 5.02 8.24
N GLU A 347 -2.42 4.97 7.01
CA GLU A 347 -3.05 4.22 5.91
C GLU A 347 -3.09 2.72 6.23
N PHE A 348 -1.98 2.16 6.72
CA PHE A 348 -1.95 0.77 7.17
C PHE A 348 -2.99 0.48 8.26
N TYR A 349 -3.13 1.34 9.27
CA TYR A 349 -4.13 1.17 10.32
C TYR A 349 -5.56 1.15 9.77
N TRP A 350 -5.87 2.01 8.80
CA TRP A 350 -7.18 1.99 8.15
C TRP A 350 -7.42 0.67 7.40
N PHE A 351 -6.44 0.16 6.65
CA PHE A 351 -6.58 -1.13 5.95
C PHE A 351 -6.87 -2.30 6.89
N VAL A 352 -6.20 -2.36 8.04
CA VAL A 352 -6.48 -3.41 9.04
C VAL A 352 -7.86 -3.21 9.69
N ALA A 353 -8.23 -1.96 9.99
CA ALA A 353 -9.53 -1.62 10.57
C ALA A 353 -10.70 -2.09 9.68
N ARG A 354 -10.56 -1.99 8.35
CA ARG A 354 -11.59 -2.45 7.40
C ARG A 354 -11.93 -3.94 7.58
N THR A 355 -10.93 -4.80 7.76
CA THR A 355 -11.15 -6.23 8.04
C THR A 355 -11.93 -6.44 9.35
N TYR A 356 -11.48 -5.78 10.42
CA TYR A 356 -12.13 -5.87 11.72
C TYR A 356 -13.59 -5.37 11.70
N ALA A 357 -13.86 -4.26 11.00
CA ALA A 357 -15.19 -3.69 10.88
C ALA A 357 -16.16 -4.64 10.18
N GLN A 358 -15.75 -5.29 9.10
CA GLN A 358 -16.62 -6.21 8.35
C GLN A 358 -16.92 -7.48 9.15
N LEU A 359 -15.91 -8.03 9.84
CA LEU A 359 -16.10 -9.15 10.76
C LEU A 359 -17.07 -8.78 11.88
N THR A 360 -16.86 -7.63 12.51
CA THR A 360 -17.70 -7.15 13.62
C THR A 360 -19.14 -6.88 13.18
N ARG A 361 -19.34 -6.24 12.02
CA ARG A 361 -20.66 -6.02 11.44
C ARG A 361 -21.41 -7.33 11.22
N ARG A 362 -20.75 -8.34 10.62
CA ARG A 362 -21.38 -9.64 10.37
C ARG A 362 -21.67 -10.39 11.67
N TYR A 363 -20.74 -10.34 12.64
CA TYR A 363 -20.90 -10.96 13.94
C TYR A 363 -22.06 -10.34 14.73
N ARG A 364 -22.25 -9.01 14.70
CA ARG A 364 -23.41 -8.35 15.32
C ARG A 364 -24.74 -8.74 14.69
N ALA A 365 -24.76 -9.02 13.39
CA ALA A 365 -25.94 -9.49 12.67
C ALA A 365 -26.24 -10.99 12.87
N GLY A 366 -25.37 -11.74 13.55
CA GLY A 366 -25.56 -13.19 13.76
C GLY A 366 -24.27 -13.91 14.15
N SER A 367 -23.79 -14.79 13.29
CA SER A 367 -22.54 -15.53 13.49
C SER A 367 -21.61 -15.32 12.29
N LEU A 368 -20.31 -15.51 12.53
CA LEU A 368 -19.35 -15.58 11.44
C LEU A 368 -19.41 -16.97 10.81
N PRO A 369 -19.22 -17.07 9.47
CA PRO A 369 -19.42 -18.33 8.77
C PRO A 369 -18.33 -19.38 9.04
N HIS A 370 -17.23 -19.00 9.70
CA HIS A 370 -16.13 -19.90 10.00
C HIS A 370 -15.35 -19.44 11.26
N ASN A 371 -14.94 -20.39 12.12
CA ASN A 371 -14.28 -20.11 13.42
C ASN A 371 -12.96 -19.33 13.30
N ALA A 372 -12.21 -19.55 12.20
CA ALA A 372 -10.99 -18.78 11.94
C ALA A 372 -11.28 -17.27 11.85
N MET A 373 -12.42 -16.88 11.31
CA MET A 373 -12.82 -15.48 11.18
C MET A 373 -13.10 -14.85 12.55
N GLU A 374 -13.68 -15.60 13.50
CA GLU A 374 -13.82 -15.13 14.88
C GLU A 374 -12.48 -14.92 15.58
N THR A 375 -11.51 -15.80 15.32
CA THR A 375 -10.16 -15.68 15.87
C THR A 375 -9.48 -14.42 15.35
N VAL A 376 -9.51 -14.20 14.03
CA VAL A 376 -8.98 -12.98 13.40
C VAL A 376 -9.67 -11.72 13.95
N MET A 377 -11.00 -11.73 14.09
CA MET A 377 -11.73 -10.60 14.65
C MET A 377 -11.24 -10.25 16.06
N LYS A 378 -11.01 -11.25 16.92
CA LYS A 378 -10.53 -11.07 18.30
C LYS A 378 -9.10 -10.54 18.35
N ASP A 379 -8.20 -11.12 17.54
CA ASP A 379 -6.80 -10.70 17.47
C ASP A 379 -6.66 -9.25 17.00
N LEU A 380 -7.41 -8.88 15.95
CA LEU A 380 -7.42 -7.51 15.44
C LEU A 380 -8.08 -6.53 16.42
N LYS A 381 -9.17 -6.92 17.10
CA LYS A 381 -9.85 -6.06 18.08
C LYS A 381 -8.89 -5.53 19.12
N GLN A 382 -8.07 -6.41 19.71
CA GLN A 382 -7.13 -6.00 20.75
C GLN A 382 -6.08 -5.03 20.21
N ALA A 383 -5.48 -5.32 19.06
CA ALA A 383 -4.48 -4.45 18.44
C ALA A 383 -5.06 -3.08 18.05
N LEU A 384 -6.28 -3.05 17.51
CA LEU A 384 -6.91 -1.85 16.98
C LEU A 384 -7.50 -0.95 18.07
N CYS A 385 -8.34 -1.52 18.94
CA CYS A 385 -9.03 -0.78 19.99
C CYS A 385 -8.09 -0.35 21.14
N ASP A 386 -6.89 -0.93 21.26
CA ASP A 386 -5.90 -0.53 22.27
C ASP A 386 -4.70 0.19 21.65
N THR A 387 -3.74 -0.56 21.10
CA THR A 387 -2.44 -0.01 20.70
C THR A 387 -2.55 0.98 19.56
N MET A 388 -3.24 0.62 18.47
CA MET A 388 -3.42 1.52 17.32
C MET A 388 -4.14 2.80 17.75
N THR A 389 -5.25 2.68 18.50
CA THR A 389 -6.00 3.84 19.00
C THR A 389 -5.10 4.76 19.84
N LYS A 390 -4.33 4.22 20.79
CA LYS A 390 -3.37 5.00 21.59
C LYS A 390 -2.31 5.68 20.73
N ASN A 391 -1.77 5.00 19.72
CA ASN A 391 -0.79 5.56 18.82
C ASN A 391 -1.37 6.73 18.01
N ILE A 392 -2.54 6.56 17.38
CA ILE A 392 -3.17 7.65 16.64
C ILE A 392 -3.42 8.84 17.56
N LEU A 393 -4.07 8.64 18.72
CA LEU A 393 -4.38 9.75 19.62
C LEU A 393 -3.12 10.51 20.10
N LYS A 394 -1.99 9.82 20.24
CA LYS A 394 -0.72 10.43 20.63
C LYS A 394 -0.11 11.32 19.55
N GLU A 395 -0.30 10.97 18.27
CA GLU A 395 0.24 11.73 17.13
C GLU A 395 -0.64 12.93 16.72
N ALA A 396 -1.76 13.16 17.41
CA ALA A 396 -2.65 14.28 17.15
C ALA A 396 -1.97 15.64 17.41
N VAL A 397 -1.96 16.51 16.39
CA VAL A 397 -1.43 17.88 16.51
C VAL A 397 -2.59 18.87 16.50
N TYR A 398 -2.68 19.71 17.54
CA TYR A 398 -3.71 20.74 17.65
C TYR A 398 -3.32 21.99 16.87
N ASN A 399 -4.06 22.29 15.79
CA ASN A 399 -4.00 23.59 15.12
C ASN A 399 -4.70 24.67 15.96
N THR A 400 -5.87 24.30 16.49
CA THR A 400 -6.64 25.08 17.47
C THR A 400 -7.25 24.13 18.49
N SER A 401 -7.98 24.64 19.49
CA SER A 401 -8.72 23.78 20.42
C SER A 401 -9.82 22.94 19.73
N ALA A 402 -10.23 23.31 18.51
CA ALA A 402 -11.32 22.68 17.75
C ALA A 402 -10.86 22.02 16.44
N MET A 403 -9.56 22.10 16.10
CA MET A 403 -8.99 21.56 14.87
C MET A 403 -7.73 20.76 15.18
N VAL A 404 -7.73 19.51 14.76
CA VAL A 404 -6.60 18.58 14.89
C VAL A 404 -6.18 18.14 13.50
N PHE A 405 -4.87 17.99 13.28
CA PHE A 405 -4.36 17.33 12.08
C PHE A 405 -3.32 16.28 12.46
N PHE A 406 -2.98 15.47 11.48
CA PHE A 406 -1.93 14.48 11.54
C PHE A 406 -0.97 14.73 10.39
N ASP A 407 0.31 14.56 10.68
CA ASP A 407 1.40 14.68 9.72
C ASP A 407 2.16 13.38 9.69
N ASP A 408 2.55 12.93 8.51
CA ASP A 408 3.49 11.83 8.38
C ASP A 408 4.89 12.43 8.12
N PHE A 409 5.51 12.17 6.97
CA PHE A 409 6.87 12.62 6.69
C PHE A 409 6.97 13.51 5.45
N LEU A 410 6.01 13.54 4.51
CA LEU A 410 6.14 14.29 3.26
C LEU A 410 6.23 15.80 3.54
N GLY A 411 7.34 16.42 3.13
CA GLY A 411 7.65 17.83 3.45
C GLY A 411 8.01 18.12 4.91
N ASN A 412 8.21 17.10 5.74
CA ASN A 412 8.49 17.23 7.18
C ASN A 412 9.94 16.90 7.50
N GLY A 413 10.87 17.83 7.24
CA GLY A 413 12.31 17.57 7.34
C GLY A 413 13.17 18.51 6.49
N ASP A 414 12.52 19.36 5.71
CA ASP A 414 13.19 20.40 4.94
C ASP A 414 13.76 21.50 5.83
N ARG A 415 14.56 22.36 5.22
CA ARG A 415 15.20 23.51 5.83
C ARG A 415 14.93 24.74 5.00
N ASP A 416 14.75 25.88 5.68
CA ASP A 416 14.72 27.17 5.01
C ASP A 416 16.10 27.57 4.47
N LYS A 417 16.18 28.75 3.85
CA LYS A 417 17.43 29.31 3.31
C LYS A 417 18.52 29.54 4.36
N ASP A 418 18.14 29.65 5.63
CA ASP A 418 19.03 29.92 6.76
C ASP A 418 19.37 28.60 7.52
N GLY A 419 18.85 27.46 7.04
CA GLY A 419 19.12 26.12 7.55
C GLY A 419 18.20 25.67 8.68
N TYR A 420 17.18 26.45 9.05
CA TYR A 420 16.23 26.10 10.11
C TYR A 420 15.21 25.07 9.61
N PRO A 421 14.84 24.07 10.42
CA PRO A 421 13.84 23.08 10.04
C PRO A 421 12.49 23.72 9.69
N VAL A 422 11.88 23.27 8.61
CA VAL A 422 10.54 23.67 8.15
C VAL A 422 9.68 22.40 8.04
N LYS A 423 8.40 22.55 8.40
CA LYS A 423 7.38 21.50 8.29
C LYS A 423 6.29 21.95 7.33
N TYR A 424 6.38 21.52 6.08
CA TYR A 424 5.40 21.86 5.05
C TYR A 424 4.10 21.04 5.20
N GLY A 425 4.16 19.81 5.74
CA GLY A 425 2.99 18.96 5.90
C GLY A 425 2.31 18.64 4.56
N GLU A 426 3.10 18.23 3.57
CA GLU A 426 2.60 18.04 2.21
C GLU A 426 1.60 16.87 2.11
N ASP A 427 1.68 15.91 3.02
CA ASP A 427 0.72 14.79 3.15
C ASP A 427 -0.31 14.98 4.27
N ARG A 428 -0.41 16.18 4.87
CA ARG A 428 -1.24 16.45 6.06
C ARG A 428 -2.71 16.12 5.85
N LEU A 429 -3.28 16.52 4.71
CA LEU A 429 -4.69 16.27 4.39
C LEU A 429 -4.97 14.77 4.28
N PHE A 430 -4.10 14.03 3.59
CA PHE A 430 -4.22 12.58 3.44
C PHE A 430 -4.01 11.85 4.76
N THR A 431 -2.97 12.19 5.50
CA THR A 431 -2.66 11.55 6.79
C THR A 431 -3.78 11.77 7.80
N THR A 432 -4.36 12.97 7.81
CA THR A 432 -5.53 13.30 8.63
C THR A 432 -6.76 12.50 8.21
N SER A 433 -7.03 12.35 6.91
CA SER A 433 -8.15 11.53 6.44
C SER A 433 -7.97 10.06 6.80
N MET A 434 -6.76 9.51 6.69
CA MET A 434 -6.44 8.14 7.10
C MET A 434 -6.65 7.91 8.60
N ALA A 435 -6.20 8.85 9.45
CA ALA A 435 -6.40 8.76 10.89
C ALA A 435 -7.89 8.75 11.28
N ILE A 436 -8.70 9.62 10.66
CA ILE A 436 -10.16 9.65 10.86
C ILE A 436 -10.78 8.34 10.39
N ASN A 437 -10.46 7.89 9.17
CA ASN A 437 -11.00 6.66 8.60
C ASN A 437 -10.64 5.45 9.47
N ALA A 438 -9.40 5.34 9.98
CA ALA A 438 -8.98 4.27 10.88
C ALA A 438 -9.77 4.27 12.19
N LEU A 439 -9.93 5.43 12.83
CA LEU A 439 -10.67 5.57 14.09
C LEU A 439 -12.17 5.30 13.92
N ILE A 440 -12.82 5.91 12.93
CA ILE A 440 -14.25 5.69 12.66
C ILE A 440 -14.49 4.22 12.32
N THR A 441 -13.69 3.63 11.41
CA THR A 441 -13.86 2.23 11.00
C THR A 441 -13.66 1.26 12.17
N THR A 442 -12.81 1.60 13.14
CA THR A 442 -12.56 0.76 14.34
C THR A 442 -13.66 0.88 15.38
N TRP A 443 -14.18 2.08 15.61
CA TRP A 443 -15.02 2.40 16.77
C TRP A 443 -16.49 2.62 16.43
N THR A 444 -16.90 2.32 15.20
CA THR A 444 -18.30 2.38 14.78
C THR A 444 -18.74 1.07 14.14
N TYR A 445 -20.06 0.85 14.12
CA TYR A 445 -20.67 -0.20 13.34
C TYR A 445 -21.78 0.38 12.45
N PHE A 446 -21.90 -0.19 11.25
CA PHE A 446 -22.96 0.18 10.31
C PHE A 446 -24.20 -0.69 10.53
N ASN A 447 -25.35 -0.04 10.74
CA ASN A 447 -26.63 -0.71 10.90
C ASN A 447 -27.37 -0.74 9.55
N ASP A 448 -27.33 -1.89 8.89
CA ASP A 448 -27.92 -2.10 7.55
C ASP A 448 -29.42 -1.79 7.47
N ASN A 449 -30.16 -1.89 8.58
CA ASN A 449 -31.60 -1.60 8.60
C ASN A 449 -31.89 -0.10 8.57
N THR A 450 -31.03 0.70 9.20
CA THR A 450 -31.19 2.16 9.31
C THR A 450 -30.37 2.91 8.27
N GLY A 451 -29.33 2.26 7.73
CA GLY A 451 -28.32 2.89 6.88
C GLY A 451 -27.42 3.88 7.62
N HIS A 452 -27.39 3.87 8.96
CA HIS A 452 -26.58 4.78 9.78
C HIS A 452 -25.39 4.07 10.45
N LEU A 453 -24.35 4.84 10.72
CA LEU A 453 -23.25 4.44 11.60
C LEU A 453 -23.62 4.76 13.06
N HIS A 454 -23.11 3.95 13.97
CA HIS A 454 -23.25 4.18 15.40
C HIS A 454 -21.89 3.99 16.07
N TRP A 455 -21.57 4.85 17.03
CA TRP A 455 -20.43 4.62 17.91
C TRP A 455 -20.65 3.33 18.70
N ASP A 456 -19.58 2.56 18.86
CA ASP A 456 -19.57 1.48 19.85
C ASP A 456 -19.76 2.04 21.26
N GLU A 457 -20.47 1.29 22.11
CA GLU A 457 -20.79 1.70 23.48
C GLU A 457 -19.53 2.01 24.31
N ASN A 458 -18.43 1.32 24.01
CA ASN A 458 -17.15 1.47 24.70
C ASN A 458 -16.18 2.43 24.01
N THR A 459 -16.62 3.21 23.02
CA THR A 459 -15.75 4.17 22.33
C THR A 459 -15.25 5.24 23.29
N PRO A 460 -13.92 5.41 23.46
CA PRO A 460 -13.35 6.42 24.34
C PRO A 460 -13.78 7.83 23.93
N ALA A 461 -14.05 8.69 24.92
CA ALA A 461 -14.43 10.09 24.68
C ALA A 461 -13.36 10.85 23.87
N ASP A 462 -12.08 10.57 24.12
CA ASP A 462 -10.97 11.19 23.38
C ASP A 462 -10.98 10.80 21.90
N VAL A 463 -11.41 9.58 21.55
CA VAL A 463 -11.58 9.18 20.14
C VAL A 463 -12.64 10.06 19.47
N LYS A 464 -13.82 10.20 20.08
CA LYS A 464 -14.89 11.05 19.52
C LYS A 464 -14.41 12.50 19.35
N LYS A 465 -13.76 13.05 20.39
CA LYS A 465 -13.22 14.42 20.39
C LYS A 465 -12.19 14.63 19.27
N ILE A 466 -11.21 13.73 19.15
CA ILE A 466 -10.16 13.84 18.13
C ILE A 466 -10.75 13.68 16.72
N VAL A 467 -11.66 12.73 16.51
CA VAL A 467 -12.33 12.55 15.22
C VAL A 467 -13.08 13.82 14.83
N THR A 468 -13.89 14.40 15.72
CA THR A 468 -14.61 15.66 15.45
C THR A 468 -13.65 16.80 15.11
N ALA A 469 -12.59 16.99 15.89
CA ALA A 469 -11.62 18.06 15.65
C ALA A 469 -10.84 17.85 14.33
N ALA A 470 -10.55 16.62 13.96
CA ALA A 470 -9.87 16.29 12.71
C ALA A 470 -10.78 16.47 11.48
N VAL A 471 -12.07 16.15 11.61
CA VAL A 471 -13.06 16.43 10.57
C VAL A 471 -13.19 17.94 10.35
N ASN A 472 -13.25 18.74 11.41
CA ASN A 472 -13.27 20.21 11.29
C ASN A 472 -12.06 20.77 10.53
N PHE A 473 -10.88 20.18 10.77
CA PHE A 473 -9.67 20.54 10.04
C PHE A 473 -9.82 20.20 8.54
N LEU A 474 -10.24 18.97 8.20
CA LEU A 474 -10.44 18.59 6.80
C LEU A 474 -11.49 19.46 6.10
N ASP A 475 -12.64 19.69 6.73
CA ASP A 475 -13.72 20.51 6.18
C ASP A 475 -13.24 21.93 5.84
N THR A 476 -12.37 22.49 6.68
CA THR A 476 -11.80 23.83 6.49
C THR A 476 -10.81 23.87 5.32
N TYR A 477 -9.98 22.83 5.16
CA TYR A 477 -8.76 22.93 4.36
C TYR A 477 -8.74 22.06 3.09
N ILE A 478 -9.56 21.01 2.97
CA ILE A 478 -9.45 20.03 1.89
C ILE A 478 -9.68 20.64 0.50
N LEU A 479 -10.55 21.64 0.38
CA LEU A 479 -10.82 22.38 -0.87
C LEU A 479 -10.07 23.72 -0.94
N GLY A 480 -9.29 24.05 0.10
CA GLY A 480 -8.53 25.29 0.18
C GLY A 480 -7.20 25.23 -0.58
N GLU A 481 -6.52 26.38 -0.65
CA GLU A 481 -5.19 26.49 -1.30
C GLU A 481 -4.02 26.36 -0.31
N GLU A 482 -4.32 26.36 1.01
CA GLU A 482 -3.29 26.36 2.08
C GLU A 482 -2.44 25.08 2.06
N TYR A 483 -3.07 23.93 1.85
CA TYR A 483 -2.40 22.63 1.78
C TYR A 483 -2.61 21.99 0.42
N LYS A 484 -1.57 21.35 -0.10
CA LYS A 484 -1.73 20.49 -1.28
C LYS A 484 -2.38 19.17 -0.85
N PRO A 485 -3.29 18.60 -1.66
CA PRO A 485 -3.88 17.30 -1.39
C PRO A 485 -2.91 16.16 -1.77
N TRP A 486 -1.61 16.36 -1.56
CA TRP A 486 -0.62 15.34 -1.87
C TRP A 486 -0.68 14.22 -0.84
N ASN A 487 -0.14 13.08 -1.25
CA ASN A 487 0.01 11.93 -0.40
C ASN A 487 1.23 11.13 -0.84
N MET A 488 1.53 10.12 -0.04
CA MET A 488 2.52 9.12 -0.37
C MET A 488 1.96 7.73 -0.07
N PHE A 489 0.91 7.35 -0.81
CA PHE A 489 0.22 6.08 -0.59
C PHE A 489 1.07 4.87 -0.98
N PHE A 490 2.12 5.07 -1.79
CA PHE A 490 3.03 4.00 -2.20
C PHE A 490 4.44 4.54 -2.44
N SER A 491 5.44 3.68 -2.34
CA SER A 491 6.85 4.04 -2.48
C SER A 491 7.71 2.91 -3.01
N GLY A 492 8.90 3.25 -3.48
CA GLY A 492 9.95 2.26 -3.72
C GLY A 492 10.37 1.54 -2.44
N SER A 493 10.73 0.26 -2.58
CA SER A 493 11.21 -0.56 -1.46
C SER A 493 12.58 -0.13 -0.91
N PHE A 494 13.33 0.69 -1.64
CA PHE A 494 14.61 1.26 -1.21
C PHE A 494 14.45 2.76 -0.96
N LYS A 495 14.66 3.17 0.30
CA LYS A 495 14.52 4.53 0.83
C LYS A 495 15.85 5.12 1.35
N GLY A 496 16.97 4.49 1.01
CA GLY A 496 18.30 4.88 1.48
C GLY A 496 19.04 3.76 2.19
N PHE A 497 20.20 4.08 2.77
CA PHE A 497 21.12 3.12 3.38
C PHE A 497 20.43 2.26 4.45
N GLY A 498 19.62 2.89 5.31
CA GLY A 498 18.83 2.22 6.35
C GLY A 498 17.89 1.11 5.84
N THR A 499 17.54 1.10 4.55
CA THR A 499 16.59 0.15 3.95
C THR A 499 17.20 -0.72 2.86
N SER A 500 18.54 -0.71 2.72
CA SER A 500 19.24 -1.61 1.80
C SER A 500 19.25 -3.04 2.34
N TRP A 501 18.72 -4.01 1.60
CA TRP A 501 18.75 -5.43 1.97
C TRP A 501 20.17 -5.93 2.25
N SER A 502 21.16 -5.43 1.50
CA SER A 502 22.59 -5.77 1.71
C SER A 502 23.14 -5.48 3.10
N GLN A 503 22.48 -4.61 3.89
CA GLN A 503 22.95 -4.20 5.22
C GLN A 503 22.44 -5.12 6.35
N TYR A 504 21.57 -6.07 6.05
CA TYR A 504 20.96 -6.98 7.02
C TYR A 504 21.53 -8.40 6.87
N PRO A 505 21.69 -9.19 7.95
CA PRO A 505 22.24 -10.54 7.87
C PRO A 505 21.52 -11.44 6.85
N ALA A 506 22.30 -12.31 6.19
CA ALA A 506 21.83 -13.35 5.29
C ALA A 506 22.57 -14.66 5.61
N ASN A 507 21.84 -15.77 5.77
CA ASN A 507 22.43 -17.11 5.91
C ASN A 507 22.38 -17.92 4.61
N ARG A 508 21.68 -17.42 3.58
CA ARG A 508 21.66 -18.00 2.24
C ARG A 508 22.26 -17.01 1.24
N ASN A 509 23.32 -17.43 0.56
CA ASN A 509 24.09 -16.64 -0.40
C ASN A 509 24.45 -17.52 -1.61
N ASP A 510 23.48 -17.73 -2.49
CA ASP A 510 23.59 -18.71 -3.59
C ASP A 510 23.50 -18.04 -4.96
N HIS A 511 23.93 -18.77 -5.99
CA HIS A 511 23.54 -18.48 -7.36
C HIS A 511 22.64 -19.60 -7.85
N ILE A 512 21.53 -19.26 -8.50
CA ILE A 512 20.65 -20.27 -9.05
C ILE A 512 21.34 -20.91 -10.27
N ASN A 513 21.77 -22.17 -10.20
CA ASN A 513 22.24 -23.00 -11.33
C ASN A 513 23.27 -22.35 -12.29
N GLY A 514 24.27 -21.63 -11.77
CA GLY A 514 25.28 -20.96 -12.62
C GLY A 514 24.75 -19.76 -13.43
N THR A 515 23.54 -19.28 -13.11
CA THR A 515 22.99 -18.03 -13.66
C THR A 515 23.60 -16.80 -12.97
N GLN A 516 23.31 -15.62 -13.50
CA GLN A 516 23.66 -14.34 -12.89
C GLN A 516 22.76 -13.96 -11.69
N ILE A 517 21.75 -14.78 -11.36
CA ILE A 517 20.81 -14.50 -10.27
C ILE A 517 21.49 -14.78 -8.93
N LYS A 518 21.66 -13.72 -8.13
CA LYS A 518 22.30 -13.81 -6.81
C LYS A 518 21.22 -13.79 -5.72
N ILE A 519 21.01 -14.95 -5.09
CA ILE A 519 20.11 -15.06 -3.95
C ILE A 519 20.86 -14.63 -2.70
N ARG A 520 20.36 -13.58 -2.05
CA ARG A 520 20.79 -13.17 -0.72
C ARG A 520 19.57 -13.00 0.19
N GLY A 521 19.34 -13.99 1.04
CA GLY A 521 18.14 -14.04 1.89
C GLY A 521 18.39 -14.69 3.23
N MET A 522 17.34 -14.68 4.05
CA MET A 522 17.27 -15.41 5.31
C MET A 522 16.43 -16.67 5.12
N GLU A 523 17.10 -17.81 5.16
CA GLU A 523 16.51 -19.14 5.16
C GLU A 523 16.16 -19.58 6.60
N GLY A 524 14.91 -20.02 6.77
CA GLY A 524 14.40 -20.55 8.03
C GLY A 524 14.39 -19.52 9.17
N VAL A 525 14.49 -20.01 10.41
CA VAL A 525 14.63 -19.20 11.62
C VAL A 525 16.02 -19.40 12.21
N ALA A 526 16.90 -18.40 12.06
CA ALA A 526 18.25 -18.45 12.60
C ALA A 526 18.27 -18.40 14.14
N ALA A 527 19.32 -18.96 14.73
CA ALA A 527 19.55 -18.84 16.17
C ALA A 527 19.83 -17.37 16.56
N GLU A 528 19.21 -16.90 17.64
CA GLU A 528 19.33 -15.53 18.14
C GLU A 528 20.81 -15.11 18.31
N SER A 529 21.62 -15.98 18.93
CA SER A 529 23.04 -15.73 19.15
C SER A 529 23.84 -15.56 17.86
N TRP A 530 23.49 -16.29 16.80
CA TRP A 530 24.11 -16.13 15.49
C TRP A 530 23.71 -14.80 14.87
N TYR A 531 22.41 -14.48 14.89
CA TYR A 531 21.90 -13.28 14.24
C TYR A 531 22.44 -12.00 14.90
N ASP A 532 22.46 -11.96 16.24
CA ASP A 532 23.03 -10.83 16.99
C ASP A 532 24.53 -10.62 16.72
N ALA A 533 25.29 -11.71 16.53
CA ALA A 533 26.68 -11.62 16.12
C ALA A 533 26.82 -11.02 14.70
N GLN A 534 25.95 -11.41 13.77
CA GLN A 534 25.95 -10.86 12.41
C GLN A 534 25.54 -9.38 12.37
N LEU A 535 24.54 -8.96 13.15
CA LEU A 535 24.14 -7.55 13.25
C LEU A 535 25.33 -6.64 13.65
N LYS A 536 26.13 -7.10 14.63
CA LYS A 536 27.34 -6.39 15.07
C LYS A 536 28.42 -6.39 14.00
N HIS A 537 28.64 -7.52 13.34
CA HIS A 537 29.65 -7.65 12.30
C HIS A 537 29.37 -6.75 11.09
N LEU A 538 28.12 -6.72 10.62
CA LEU A 538 27.68 -5.93 9.47
C LEU A 538 27.45 -4.45 9.79
N LYS A 539 27.40 -4.07 11.07
CA LYS A 539 26.97 -2.74 11.51
C LYS A 539 25.58 -2.39 10.95
N THR A 540 24.67 -3.37 11.01
CA THR A 540 23.32 -3.22 10.48
C THR A 540 22.61 -2.00 11.10
N PRO A 541 21.94 -1.16 10.31
CA PRO A 541 21.12 -0.08 10.84
C PRO A 541 19.93 -0.68 11.60
N THR A 542 19.93 -0.55 12.91
CA THR A 542 18.92 -1.15 13.81
C THR A 542 17.87 -0.16 14.29
N VAL A 543 18.12 1.14 14.14
CA VAL A 543 17.23 2.22 14.61
C VAL A 543 16.69 2.97 13.40
N PHE A 544 15.37 3.20 13.39
CA PHE A 544 14.74 4.10 12.42
C PHE A 544 14.78 5.53 12.96
N HIS A 545 15.42 6.43 12.22
CA HIS A 545 15.55 7.84 12.60
C HIS A 545 14.54 8.75 11.88
N GLY A 546 13.56 8.18 11.18
CA GLY A 546 12.61 8.90 10.31
C GLY A 546 13.04 8.87 8.84
N TYR A 547 12.08 9.07 7.93
CA TYR A 547 12.34 9.04 6.47
C TYR A 547 13.27 10.17 5.98
N ASN A 548 13.44 11.22 6.78
CA ASN A 548 14.26 12.41 6.49
C ASN A 548 15.62 12.43 7.18
N SER A 549 16.00 11.32 7.82
CA SER A 549 17.26 11.25 8.57
C SER A 549 18.49 11.08 7.69
N ASP A 550 18.35 10.38 6.55
CA ASP A 550 19.42 10.15 5.58
C ASP A 550 19.27 11.12 4.38
N PRO A 551 20.37 11.66 3.81
CA PRO A 551 20.35 12.49 2.60
C PRO A 551 20.15 11.63 1.34
N SER A 552 19.12 10.79 1.36
CA SER A 552 18.69 9.93 0.25
C SER A 552 17.39 10.47 -0.34
N TYR A 553 17.18 10.16 -1.62
CA TYR A 553 15.89 10.30 -2.27
C TYR A 553 15.36 8.91 -2.66
N PHE A 554 14.06 8.80 -2.85
CA PHE A 554 13.42 7.58 -3.33
C PHE A 554 12.13 7.92 -4.09
N PRO A 555 11.70 7.06 -5.03
CA PRO A 555 10.47 7.29 -5.76
C PRO A 555 9.26 7.03 -4.86
N TYR A 556 8.21 7.83 -5.08
CA TYR A 556 6.94 7.67 -4.42
C TYR A 556 5.77 8.01 -5.34
N TRP A 557 4.59 7.51 -4.99
CA TRP A 557 3.37 7.74 -5.75
C TRP A 557 2.46 8.69 -5.00
N CYS A 558 1.94 9.67 -5.73
CA CYS A 558 1.04 10.68 -5.23
C CYS A 558 -0.22 10.71 -6.10
N SER A 559 -1.40 10.64 -5.48
CA SER A 559 -2.69 10.77 -6.17
C SER A 559 -3.59 11.74 -5.43
N GLU A 560 -3.73 12.95 -5.95
CA GLU A 560 -4.62 13.96 -5.35
C GLU A 560 -6.07 13.45 -5.31
N SER A 561 -6.50 12.73 -6.36
CA SER A 561 -7.80 12.07 -6.40
C SER A 561 -8.01 11.13 -5.22
N TYR A 562 -6.98 10.40 -4.80
CA TYR A 562 -7.06 9.51 -3.65
C TYR A 562 -7.19 10.27 -2.32
N THR A 563 -6.48 11.39 -2.15
CA THR A 563 -6.65 12.28 -0.98
C THR A 563 -8.06 12.84 -0.89
N TYR A 564 -8.62 13.29 -2.01
CA TYR A 564 -9.98 13.83 -2.03
C TYR A 564 -11.02 12.78 -1.63
N VAL A 565 -10.99 11.58 -2.22
CA VAL A 565 -12.01 10.57 -1.93
C VAL A 565 -11.87 9.94 -0.55
N THR A 566 -10.66 9.85 0.00
CA THR A 566 -10.45 9.40 1.38
C THR A 566 -10.90 10.44 2.39
N SER A 567 -10.75 11.73 2.08
CA SER A 567 -11.32 12.82 2.88
C SER A 567 -12.84 12.83 2.78
N MET A 568 -13.41 12.60 1.60
CA MET A 568 -14.85 12.44 1.42
C MET A 568 -15.38 11.24 2.21
N LEU A 569 -14.69 10.10 2.19
CA LEU A 569 -15.04 8.93 3.03
C LEU A 569 -15.05 9.30 4.52
N ALA A 570 -14.00 9.98 5.00
CA ALA A 570 -13.89 10.40 6.40
C ALA A 570 -15.04 11.33 6.83
N MET A 571 -15.31 12.38 6.04
CA MET A 571 -16.36 13.36 6.35
C MET A 571 -17.77 12.76 6.23
N SER A 572 -18.03 11.99 5.16
CA SER A 572 -19.35 11.39 4.93
C SER A 572 -19.68 10.34 5.99
N THR A 573 -18.74 9.49 6.36
CA THR A 573 -18.95 8.52 7.45
C THR A 573 -19.16 9.20 8.78
N PHE A 574 -18.39 10.25 9.11
CA PHE A 574 -18.61 11.04 10.32
C PHE A 574 -20.03 11.66 10.37
N ASN A 575 -20.48 12.25 9.26
CA ASN A 575 -21.81 12.85 9.16
C ASN A 575 -22.94 11.81 9.24
N ASN A 576 -22.69 10.57 8.83
CA ASN A 576 -23.68 9.50 8.89
C ASN A 576 -23.77 8.79 10.26
N ILE A 577 -22.98 9.20 11.26
CA ILE A 577 -23.11 8.70 12.62
C ILE A 577 -24.38 9.27 13.25
N ALA A 578 -25.31 8.41 13.70
CA ALA A 578 -26.65 8.80 14.16
C ALA A 578 -26.63 9.85 15.30
N ASP A 579 -25.64 9.81 16.19
CA ASP A 579 -25.50 10.79 17.27
C ASP A 579 -25.19 12.21 16.75
N ASN A 580 -24.66 12.33 15.54
CA ASN A 580 -24.34 13.60 14.89
C ASN A 580 -25.52 14.17 14.07
N THR A 581 -26.54 13.36 13.77
CA THR A 581 -27.71 13.79 12.98
C THR A 581 -28.81 14.46 13.81
N ASP A 582 -28.81 14.29 15.15
CA ASP A 582 -29.87 14.78 16.04
C ASP A 582 -29.52 16.10 16.79
N GLY A 583 -28.37 16.74 16.53
CA GLY A 583 -28.03 18.00 17.22
C GLY A 583 -26.86 18.82 16.66
N THR A 584 -27.18 19.94 16.00
CA THR A 584 -26.35 21.17 15.89
C THR A 584 -24.97 21.16 15.21
N THR A 585 -24.48 20.05 14.62
CA THR A 585 -23.28 20.07 13.77
C THR A 585 -23.58 19.57 12.36
N ASN A 586 -24.39 20.34 11.61
CA ASN A 586 -24.41 20.20 10.15
C ASN A 586 -23.11 20.81 9.61
N VAL A 587 -22.09 19.97 9.42
CA VAL A 587 -20.98 20.29 8.53
C VAL A 587 -21.59 20.37 7.13
N HIS A 588 -21.60 21.57 6.54
CA HIS A 588 -22.22 21.82 5.25
C HIS A 588 -21.47 21.07 4.15
N ALA A 589 -21.86 19.82 3.88
CA ALA A 589 -21.42 19.08 2.72
C ALA A 589 -22.06 19.66 1.45
N SER A 590 -21.47 20.72 0.90
CA SER A 590 -21.54 20.97 -0.54
C SER A 590 -20.39 20.20 -1.19
N VAL A 591 -20.64 18.93 -1.50
CA VAL A 591 -19.77 18.05 -2.31
C VAL A 591 -20.31 18.00 -3.73
#